data_AF-A0A6B9YGP3-F1
#
_entry.id   AF-A0A6B9YGP3-F1
#
_cell.length_a   1.000
_cell.length_b   1.000
_cell.length_c   1.000
_cell.angle_alpha   90.00
_cell.angle_beta   90.00
_cell.angle_gamma   90.00
#
_symmetry.space_group_name_H-M   'P 1'
#
loop_
_entity.id
_entity.type
_entity.pdbx_description
1 polymer ?
#
loop_
_entity_poly.entity_id
_entity_poly.type
_entity_poly.pdbx_seq_one_letter_code
_entity_poly.pdbx_strand_id
1 'polypeptide(L)'
;MSDVLEIKLENLPIQHEEEVWSWESLLYGLLNGSSVALGIDRNDIDGCIYYKNRENPSIILYDKVPGGAGYMKEIYNQIELTFEKSLELLKGCSCGKETSCYGCLKNYSNQFTHDFLSRGAAIEILGNVVEQIKKEVITK
;
A
#
# COMPACT_ATOMS: atom_id res chain seq x y z
N MET A 1 2.99 16.81 -15.10
CA MET A 1 2.17 15.88 -14.29
C MET A 1 3.08 14.72 -13.96
N SER A 2 3.27 14.39 -12.69
CA SER A 2 4.27 13.39 -12.26
C SER A 2 3.73 11.98 -12.48
N ASP A 3 4.56 11.12 -13.05
CA ASP A 3 4.41 9.67 -13.16
C ASP A 3 4.72 8.94 -11.85
N VAL A 4 5.06 9.71 -10.81
CA VAL A 4 5.41 9.24 -9.46
C VAL A 4 4.54 9.94 -8.41
N LEU A 5 4.05 9.18 -7.44
CA LEU A 5 3.36 9.65 -6.23
C LEU A 5 4.15 9.22 -4.99
N GLU A 6 4.57 10.17 -4.16
CA GLU A 6 5.14 9.91 -2.84
C GLU A 6 4.05 10.07 -1.77
N ILE A 7 3.85 9.02 -0.97
CA ILE A 7 2.94 9.01 0.18
C ILE A 7 3.78 8.97 1.45
N LYS A 8 3.58 9.97 2.33
CA LYS A 8 4.23 10.06 3.64
C LYS A 8 3.21 9.76 4.71
N LEU A 9 3.51 8.78 5.55
CA LEU A 9 2.67 8.40 6.68
C LEU A 9 3.31 8.91 7.97
N GLU A 10 2.89 10.11 8.37
CA GLU A 10 3.37 10.76 9.59
C GLU A 10 2.63 10.24 10.82
N ASN A 11 3.31 10.20 11.97
CA ASN A 11 2.71 9.89 13.28
C ASN A 11 2.05 8.50 13.38
N LEU A 12 2.45 7.52 12.58
CA LEU A 12 2.05 6.14 12.80
C LEU A 12 2.84 5.55 13.98
N PRO A 13 2.18 4.96 15.00
CA PRO A 13 2.84 4.28 16.10
C PRO A 13 3.31 2.89 15.63
N ILE A 14 4.22 2.85 14.64
CA ILE A 14 4.84 1.60 14.22
C ILE A 14 6.01 1.36 15.16
N GLN A 15 5.86 0.38 16.05
CA GLN A 15 6.95 -0.05 16.91
C GLN A 15 8.01 -0.71 16.01
N HIS A 16 9.13 -0.02 15.82
CA HIS A 16 10.28 -0.53 15.10
C HIS A 16 11.00 -1.58 15.95
N GLU A 17 10.53 -2.83 15.88
CA GLU A 17 11.31 -4.01 16.25
C GLU A 17 11.34 -4.97 15.04
N GLU A 18 12.51 -5.04 14.40
CA GLU A 18 13.06 -6.15 13.60
C GLU A 18 12.33 -6.68 12.35
N GLU A 19 11.05 -6.39 12.09
CA GLU A 19 10.35 -6.90 10.90
C GLU A 19 10.46 -5.96 9.68
N VAL A 20 11.51 -6.20 8.88
CA VAL A 20 11.93 -5.43 7.70
C VAL A 20 10.86 -5.33 6.59
N TRP A 21 9.75 -6.08 6.66
CA TRP A 21 8.82 -6.25 5.52
C TRP A 21 7.37 -5.80 5.75
N SER A 22 7.09 -5.17 6.88
CA SER A 22 5.75 -4.62 7.17
C SER A 22 5.38 -3.49 6.20
N TRP A 23 6.36 -2.70 5.78
CA TRP A 23 6.18 -1.63 4.80
C TRP A 23 5.94 -2.16 3.39
N GLU A 24 6.63 -3.21 2.97
CA GLU A 24 6.39 -3.89 1.71
C GLU A 24 5.03 -4.57 1.70
N SER A 25 4.63 -5.16 2.83
CA SER A 25 3.29 -5.72 3.01
C SER A 25 2.23 -4.63 2.83
N LEU A 26 2.44 -3.45 3.42
CA LEU A 26 1.58 -2.28 3.20
C LEU A 26 1.59 -1.84 1.73
N LEU A 27 2.75 -1.68 1.10
CA LEU A 27 2.89 -1.26 -0.30
C LEU A 27 2.14 -2.19 -1.25
N TYR A 28 2.30 -3.50 -1.10
CA TYR A 28 1.64 -4.46 -1.99
C TYR A 28 0.14 -4.56 -1.71
N GLY A 29 -0.29 -4.41 -0.46
CA GLY A 29 -1.70 -4.27 -0.11
C GLY A 29 -2.31 -3.00 -0.72
N LEU A 30 -1.55 -1.90 -0.71
CA LEU A 30 -1.95 -0.64 -1.32
C LEU A 30 -2.10 -0.81 -2.83
N LEU A 31 -1.06 -1.28 -3.54
CA LEU A 31 -1.07 -1.49 -4.98
C LEU A 31 -2.21 -2.41 -5.45
N ASN A 32 -2.43 -3.54 -4.76
CA ASN A 32 -3.51 -4.46 -5.12
C ASN A 32 -4.88 -3.84 -4.83
N GLY A 33 -5.04 -3.10 -3.74
CA GLY A 33 -6.27 -2.37 -3.45
C GLY A 33 -6.51 -1.23 -4.43
N SER A 34 -5.49 -0.48 -4.87
CA SER A 34 -5.60 0.53 -5.93
C SER A 34 -6.10 -0.06 -7.23
N SER A 35 -5.54 -1.21 -7.63
CA SER A 35 -5.96 -1.95 -8.80
C SER A 35 -7.45 -2.32 -8.73
N VAL A 36 -7.90 -2.85 -7.60
CA VAL A 36 -9.32 -3.20 -7.38
C VAL A 36 -10.22 -1.95 -7.31
N ALA A 37 -9.78 -0.90 -6.63
CA ALA A 37 -10.56 0.32 -6.39
C ALA A 37 -10.84 1.09 -7.68
N LEU A 38 -9.83 1.19 -8.54
CA LEU A 38 -9.84 2.07 -9.71
C LEU A 38 -9.91 1.28 -11.04
N GLY A 39 -9.91 -0.05 -10.99
CA GLY A 39 -9.91 -0.89 -12.20
C GLY A 39 -8.61 -0.81 -13.00
N ILE A 40 -7.50 -0.45 -12.35
CA ILE A 40 -6.17 -0.36 -12.97
C ILE A 40 -5.58 -1.76 -13.08
N ASP A 41 -4.97 -2.13 -14.21
CA ASP A 41 -4.22 -3.39 -14.29
C ASP A 41 -3.08 -3.35 -13.28
N ARG A 42 -3.00 -4.37 -12.40
CA ARG A 42 -1.96 -4.43 -11.38
C ARG A 42 -0.54 -4.41 -11.97
N ASN A 43 -0.34 -4.82 -13.21
CA ASN A 43 0.96 -4.79 -13.88
C ASN A 43 1.38 -3.39 -14.35
N ASP A 44 0.42 -2.48 -14.47
CA ASP A 44 0.59 -1.11 -14.95
C ASP A 44 1.02 -0.12 -13.85
N ILE A 45 0.92 -0.52 -12.58
CA ILE A 45 1.37 0.26 -11.43
C ILE A 45 2.31 -0.56 -10.56
N ASP A 46 3.29 0.09 -9.96
CA ASP A 46 4.16 -0.54 -8.97
C ASP A 46 4.70 0.51 -8.01
N GLY A 47 5.55 0.08 -7.08
CA GLY A 47 6.11 0.99 -6.11
C GLY A 47 7.30 0.43 -5.36
N CYS A 48 7.85 1.25 -4.49
CA CYS A 48 8.94 0.90 -3.60
C CYS A 48 8.85 1.67 -2.28
N ILE A 49 9.57 1.18 -1.28
CA ILE A 49 9.72 1.84 0.01
C ILE A 49 10.97 2.71 -0.04
N TYR A 50 10.83 3.98 0.34
CA TYR A 50 11.93 4.93 0.43
C TYR A 50 12.25 5.25 1.89
N TYR A 51 13.35 4.70 2.40
CA TYR A 51 13.81 4.92 3.76
C TYR A 51 14.66 6.20 3.85
N LYS A 52 14.12 7.24 4.49
CA LYS A 52 14.86 8.48 4.78
C LYS A 52 15.33 8.48 6.24
N ASN A 53 16.64 8.39 6.45
CA ASN A 53 17.36 8.64 7.71
C ASN A 53 16.59 8.39 9.03
N ARG A 54 16.33 7.12 9.38
CA ARG A 54 15.73 6.65 10.66
C ARG A 54 14.32 7.18 10.99
N GLU A 55 13.65 7.85 10.05
CA GLU A 55 12.23 8.21 10.16
C GLU A 55 11.34 7.11 9.56
N ASN A 56 10.01 7.27 9.68
CA ASN A 56 9.06 6.45 8.94
C ASN A 56 9.36 6.56 7.43
N PRO A 57 9.50 5.45 6.69
CA PRO A 57 9.72 5.51 5.26
C PRO A 57 8.51 6.05 4.50
N SER A 58 8.77 6.58 3.31
CA SER A 58 7.74 6.95 2.34
C SER A 58 7.38 5.75 1.46
N ILE A 59 6.13 5.70 1.00
CA ILE A 59 5.71 4.80 -0.07
C ILE A 59 5.79 5.56 -1.38
N ILE A 60 6.54 5.05 -2.35
CA ILE A 60 6.61 5.61 -3.70
C ILE A 60 5.79 4.71 -4.62
N LEU A 61 4.81 5.29 -5.31
CA LEU A 61 4.04 4.63 -6.37
C LEU A 61 4.41 5.25 -7.72
N TYR A 62 4.40 4.47 -8.80
CA TYR A 62 4.68 4.97 -10.14
C TYR A 62 3.95 4.18 -11.23
N ASP A 63 3.74 4.84 -12.37
CA ASP A 63 3.21 4.21 -13.59
C ASP A 63 4.29 3.36 -14.26
N LYS A 64 3.93 2.15 -14.69
CA LYS A 64 4.78 1.27 -15.52
C LYS A 64 4.46 1.36 -17.01
N VAL A 65 3.38 2.06 -17.38
CA VAL A 65 2.99 2.25 -18.78
C VAL A 65 3.95 3.26 -19.43
N PRO A 66 4.58 2.92 -20.57
CA PRO A 66 5.41 3.86 -21.32
C PRO A 66 4.66 5.15 -21.66
N GLY A 67 5.21 6.30 -21.28
CA GLY A 67 4.60 7.62 -21.51
C GLY A 67 3.68 8.13 -20.39
N GLY A 68 3.42 7.32 -19.36
CA GLY A 68 2.60 7.67 -18.20
C GLY A 68 1.10 7.66 -18.53
N ALA A 69 0.38 6.71 -17.94
CA ALA A 69 -1.08 6.61 -18.12
C ALA A 69 -1.85 7.60 -17.23
N GLY A 70 -1.19 8.16 -16.21
CA GLY A 70 -1.78 9.11 -15.28
C GLY A 70 -2.44 8.45 -14.08
N TYR A 71 -2.19 7.17 -13.81
CA TYR A 71 -2.82 6.47 -12.68
C TYR A 71 -2.41 7.08 -11.34
N MET A 72 -1.20 7.64 -11.22
CA MET A 72 -0.77 8.32 -10.01
C MET A 72 -1.69 9.50 -9.63
N LYS A 73 -2.21 10.22 -10.64
CA LYS A 73 -3.18 11.29 -10.41
C LYS A 73 -4.54 10.74 -9.96
N GLU A 74 -4.97 9.62 -10.53
CA GLU A 74 -6.23 8.97 -10.16
C GLU A 74 -6.17 8.42 -8.73
N ILE A 75 -5.09 7.73 -8.38
CA ILE A 75 -4.82 7.24 -7.03
C ILE A 75 -4.80 8.40 -6.03
N TYR A 76 -4.10 9.50 -6.35
CA TYR A 76 -4.08 10.68 -5.48
C TYR A 76 -5.48 11.28 -5.26
N ASN A 77 -6.27 11.42 -6.32
CA ASN A 77 -7.62 11.99 -6.23
C ASN A 77 -8.60 11.08 -5.48
N GLN A 78 -8.33 9.77 -5.42
CA GLN A 78 -9.17 8.76 -4.78
C GLN A 78 -8.42 8.09 -3.62
N ILE A 79 -7.51 8.80 -2.96
CA ILE A 79 -6.57 8.20 -2.01
C ILE A 79 -7.31 7.50 -0.86
N GLU A 80 -8.38 8.11 -0.35
CA GLU A 80 -9.21 7.53 0.73
C GLU A 80 -9.83 6.20 0.30
N LEU A 81 -10.49 6.18 -0.87
CA LEU A 81 -11.08 4.98 -1.45
C LEU A 81 -10.03 3.89 -1.67
N THR A 82 -8.83 4.29 -2.11
CA THR A 82 -7.70 3.40 -2.36
C THR A 82 -7.30 2.67 -1.08
N PHE A 83 -7.05 3.41 0.01
CA PHE A 83 -6.70 2.85 1.31
C PHE A 83 -7.82 1.98 1.90
N GLU A 84 -9.08 2.42 1.79
CA GLU A 84 -10.23 1.65 2.27
C GLU A 84 -10.37 0.32 1.54
N LYS A 85 -10.24 0.32 0.20
CA LYS A 85 -10.33 -0.89 -0.61
C LYS A 85 -9.15 -1.82 -0.40
N SER A 86 -7.95 -1.30 -0.18
CA SER A 86 -6.81 -2.10 0.26
C SER A 86 -7.12 -2.83 1.56
N LEU A 87 -7.66 -2.13 2.57
CA LEU A 87 -8.01 -2.73 3.85
C LEU A 87 -9.12 -3.80 3.71
N GLU A 88 -10.15 -3.52 2.91
CA GLU A 88 -11.24 -4.45 2.61
C GLU A 88 -10.72 -5.73 1.94
N LEU A 89 -9.86 -5.58 0.92
CA LEU A 89 -9.24 -6.69 0.20
C LEU A 89 -8.48 -7.62 1.16
N LEU A 90 -7.66 -7.06 2.05
CA LEU A 90 -6.87 -7.88 2.99
C LEU A 90 -7.75 -8.54 4.06
N LYS A 91 -8.77 -7.84 4.56
CA LYS A 91 -9.74 -8.40 5.54
C LYS A 91 -10.61 -9.50 4.93
N GLY A 92 -10.94 -9.41 3.64
CA GLY A 92 -11.71 -10.42 2.91
C GLY A 92 -10.94 -11.68 2.56
N CYS A 93 -9.60 -11.66 2.64
CA CYS A 93 -8.77 -12.83 2.38
C CYS A 93 -8.82 -13.87 3.52
N SER A 94 -8.57 -15.13 3.22
CA SER A 94 -8.58 -16.24 4.17
C SER A 94 -7.21 -16.85 4.49
N CYS A 95 -6.11 -16.35 3.91
CA CYS A 95 -4.76 -16.86 4.23
C CYS A 95 -4.33 -16.53 5.67
N GLY A 96 -3.26 -17.15 6.19
CA GLY A 96 -2.78 -16.85 7.54
C GLY A 96 -2.42 -15.36 7.73
N LYS A 97 -2.57 -14.82 8.94
CA LYS A 97 -2.19 -13.43 9.24
C LYS A 97 -0.69 -13.20 9.04
N GLU A 98 0.13 -14.12 9.52
CA GLU A 98 1.60 -14.09 9.36
C GLU A 98 2.09 -14.48 7.95
N THR A 99 1.18 -14.58 6.97
CA THR A 99 1.49 -15.07 5.63
C THR A 99 0.85 -14.20 4.56
N SER A 100 1.12 -14.51 3.30
CA SER A 100 0.52 -13.85 2.14
C SER A 100 0.15 -14.85 1.04
N CYS A 101 -0.77 -14.46 0.16
CA CYS A 101 -1.17 -15.20 -1.03
C CYS A 101 -1.39 -14.26 -2.23
N TYR A 102 -1.62 -14.83 -3.41
CA TYR A 102 -1.89 -14.05 -4.64
C TYR A 102 -3.22 -13.29 -4.62
N GLY A 103 -4.12 -13.63 -3.70
CA GLY A 103 -5.38 -12.90 -3.50
C GLY A 103 -5.27 -11.69 -2.56
N CYS A 104 -4.11 -11.46 -1.92
CA CYS A 104 -3.94 -10.35 -0.99
C CYS A 104 -2.69 -9.51 -1.27
N LEU A 105 -1.49 -10.05 -1.13
CA LEU A 105 -0.24 -9.30 -1.22
C LEU A 105 0.70 -9.80 -2.33
N LYS A 106 0.64 -11.08 -2.70
CA LYS A 106 1.57 -11.65 -3.69
C LYS A 106 1.18 -11.22 -5.09
N ASN A 107 2.18 -10.89 -5.88
CA ASN A 107 2.13 -10.71 -7.32
C ASN A 107 3.34 -11.43 -7.94
N TYR A 108 3.32 -11.70 -9.24
CA TYR A 108 4.51 -12.25 -9.91
C TYR A 108 5.71 -11.31 -9.85
N SER A 109 5.52 -9.99 -9.80
CA SER A 109 6.61 -9.02 -9.74
C SER A 109 7.34 -8.99 -8.38
N ASN A 110 6.71 -9.45 -7.30
CA ASN A 110 7.27 -9.39 -5.94
C ASN A 110 7.67 -10.77 -5.38
N GLN A 111 7.93 -11.76 -6.23
CA GLN A 111 8.31 -13.12 -5.81
C GLN A 111 9.45 -13.18 -4.78
N PHE A 112 10.42 -12.27 -4.89
CA PHE A 112 11.56 -12.20 -3.98
C PHE A 112 11.20 -11.82 -2.53
N THR A 113 10.00 -11.28 -2.29
CA THR A 113 9.53 -10.88 -0.94
C THR A 113 8.50 -11.83 -0.34
N HIS A 114 8.01 -12.82 -1.12
CA HIS A 114 6.83 -13.62 -0.78
C HIS A 114 6.87 -14.29 0.59
N ASP A 115 8.06 -14.70 1.04
CA ASP A 115 8.26 -15.39 2.33
C ASP A 115 8.26 -14.44 3.53
N PHE A 116 8.35 -13.14 3.30
CA PHE A 116 8.42 -12.12 4.34
C PHE A 116 7.16 -11.26 4.45
N LEU A 117 6.24 -11.37 3.49
CA LEU A 117 5.01 -10.56 3.49
C LEU A 117 4.01 -11.09 4.52
N SER A 118 3.55 -10.18 5.40
CA SER A 118 2.55 -10.44 6.43
C SER A 118 1.25 -9.69 6.14
N ARG A 119 0.17 -10.45 5.91
CA ARG A 119 -1.18 -9.88 5.78
C ARG A 119 -1.61 -9.14 7.05
N GLY A 120 -1.24 -9.66 8.22
CA GLY A 120 -1.54 -9.08 9.52
C GLY A 120 -0.93 -7.69 9.66
N ALA A 121 0.37 -7.57 9.39
CA ALA A 121 1.10 -6.30 9.46
C ALA A 121 0.49 -5.24 8.52
N ALA A 122 0.17 -5.63 7.28
CA ALA A 122 -0.48 -4.73 6.33
C ALA A 122 -1.86 -4.27 6.79
N ILE A 123 -2.69 -5.16 7.36
CA ILE A 123 -4.02 -4.81 7.90
C ILE A 123 -3.90 -3.83 9.05
N GLU A 124 -2.95 -4.04 9.96
CA GLU A 124 -2.72 -3.17 11.11
C GLU A 124 -2.36 -1.75 10.65
N ILE A 125 -1.37 -1.62 9.77
CA ILE A 125 -0.94 -0.31 9.30
C ILE A 125 -2.05 0.38 8.49
N LEU A 126 -2.69 -0.33 7.54
CA LEU A 126 -3.81 0.23 6.77
C LEU A 126 -4.98 0.65 7.67
N GLY A 127 -5.28 -0.13 8.72
CA GLY A 127 -6.31 0.22 9.71
C GLY A 127 -6.02 1.56 10.38
N ASN A 128 -4.79 1.74 10.87
CA ASN A 128 -4.36 3.00 11.49
C ASN A 128 -4.45 4.19 10.52
N VAL A 129 -4.02 4.00 9.26
CA VAL A 129 -4.07 5.06 8.23
C VAL A 129 -5.51 5.43 7.89
N VAL A 130 -6.39 4.45 7.64
CA VAL A 130 -7.80 4.70 7.33
C VAL A 130 -8.50 5.43 8.48
N GLU A 131 -8.19 5.08 9.73
CA GLU A 131 -8.72 5.79 10.89
C GLU A 131 -8.22 7.25 10.98
N GLN A 132 -6.95 7.49 10.67
CA GLN A 132 -6.38 8.85 10.63
C GLN A 132 -7.03 9.71 9.55
N ILE A 133 -7.15 9.18 8.32
CA ILE A 133 -7.83 9.85 7.20
C ILE A 133 -9.25 10.25 7.60
N LYS A 134 -10.01 9.32 8.21
CA LYS A 134 -11.38 9.62 8.68
C LYS A 134 -11.42 10.72 9.73
N LYS A 135 -10.45 10.77 10.64
CA LYS A 135 -10.38 11.83 11.66
C LYS A 135 -10.12 13.20 11.02
N GLU A 136 -9.24 13.29 10.03
CA GLU A 136 -8.93 14.53 9.31
C GLU A 136 -10.09 15.04 8.44
N VAL A 137 -10.90 14.13 7.90
CA VAL A 137 -12.13 14.47 7.14
C VAL A 137 -13.23 14.98 8.07
N ILE A 138 -13.34 14.46 9.30
CA ILE A 138 -14.35 14.87 10.29
C ILE A 138 -14.01 16.24 10.93
N THR A 139 -12.73 16.62 10.99
CA THR A 139 -12.28 17.91 11.55
C THR A 139 -12.20 19.06 10.53
N LYS A 140 -12.49 18.82 9.25
CA LYS A 140 -12.67 19.85 8.22
C LYS A 140 -14.14 20.22 8.04
#